data_AF-A0A1G7F6S9-F1
#
_entry.id   AF-A0A1G7F6S9-F1
#
_cell.length_a   1.000
_cell.length_b   1.000
_cell.length_c   1.000
_cell.angle_alpha   90.00
_cell.angle_beta   90.00
_cell.angle_gamma   90.00
#
_symmetry.space_group_name_H-M   'P 1'
#
loop_
_entity.id
_entity.type
_entity.pdbx_description
1 polymer ?
#
loop_
_entity_poly.entity_id
_entity_poly.type
_entity_poly.pdbx_seq_one_letter_code
_entity_poly.pdbx_strand_id
1 'polypeptide(L)'
;MKIKLLFGFVFLGLLASSCYTEVIVADDFIEEPVFNVNQVLASKDLWYIDINATQGNGEVPFLQRAFTVSFVGGTLYANNNLVGIGKSGNGFGIDVGVYDGARGLLEIDHDLDGFYDLEVFVVNNATIELYHRRTDTSYFLRGYQRSNFDYDMVFYENIKYFLQEYDAWEKVFTSQAGAINDFDNEHFLQFLSGDNGDFFRSSIDGPGTSVGNLQWDFEGDYQVYDIANDDSLKALTLSYDFIGDDYFELYVINDGTIELYHPDSGTSYEFKGRGYIQYLKSEDAANAKKRVKVSNPTMKVTRQKK
;
A
#
# COMPACT_ATOMS: atom_id res chain seq x y z
N MET A 1 -2.33 38.07 64.24
CA MET A 1 -1.60 36.87 63.74
C MET A 1 -2.57 35.74 63.39
N LYS A 2 -3.52 35.96 62.46
CA LYS A 2 -4.53 34.93 62.08
C LYS A 2 -4.90 34.89 60.59
N ILE A 3 -4.44 35.83 59.76
CA ILE A 3 -4.76 35.86 58.31
C ILE A 3 -3.60 35.33 57.44
N LYS A 4 -2.34 35.38 57.92
CA LYS A 4 -1.18 34.83 57.18
C LYS A 4 -1.10 33.30 57.20
N LEU A 5 -1.74 32.63 58.16
CA LEU A 5 -1.81 31.16 58.21
C LEU A 5 -2.92 30.58 57.31
N LEU A 6 -3.93 31.38 56.94
CA LEU A 6 -5.04 30.90 56.11
C LEU A 6 -4.64 30.76 54.64
N PHE A 7 -3.78 31.66 54.14
CA PHE A 7 -3.27 31.61 52.76
C PHE A 7 -2.26 30.49 52.52
N GLY A 8 -1.54 30.05 53.56
CA GLY A 8 -0.60 28.93 53.46
C GLY A 8 -1.28 27.57 53.30
N PHE A 9 -2.45 27.38 53.92
CA PHE A 9 -3.20 26.12 53.84
C PHE A 9 -3.96 25.94 52.52
N VAL A 10 -4.39 27.03 51.88
CA VAL A 10 -5.08 26.97 50.59
C VAL A 10 -4.12 26.66 49.43
N PHE A 11 -2.85 27.06 49.53
CA PHE A 11 -1.87 26.85 48.46
C PHE A 11 -1.31 25.41 48.43
N LEU A 12 -1.35 24.67 49.55
CA LEU A 12 -0.93 23.27 49.60
C LEU A 12 -2.00 22.30 49.06
N GLY A 13 -3.28 22.72 49.07
CA GLY A 13 -4.39 21.92 48.55
C GLY A 13 -4.45 21.85 47.01
N LEU A 14 -3.87 22.83 46.31
CA LEU A 14 -3.84 22.87 44.84
C LEU A 14 -2.66 22.08 44.24
N LEU A 15 -1.66 21.71 45.04
CA LEU A 15 -0.52 20.89 44.61
C LEU A 15 -0.71 19.39 44.89
N ALA A 16 -1.75 19.02 45.64
CA ALA A 16 -2.14 17.63 45.89
C ALA A 16 -3.17 17.09 44.87
N SER A 17 -3.49 17.86 43.83
CA SER A 17 -4.22 17.37 42.67
C SER A 17 -3.23 16.65 41.74
N SER A 18 -2.84 15.43 42.10
CA SER A 18 -2.27 14.53 41.11
C SER A 18 -3.27 14.46 39.95
N CYS A 19 -2.83 14.71 38.72
CA CYS A 19 -3.54 14.20 37.56
C CYS A 19 -3.69 12.70 37.78
N TYR A 20 -4.89 12.26 38.16
CA TYR A 20 -5.31 10.92 37.83
C TYR A 20 -5.34 10.90 36.31
N THR A 21 -4.29 10.40 35.68
CA THR A 21 -4.50 9.73 34.41
C THR A 21 -5.23 8.47 34.82
N GLU A 22 -6.49 8.30 34.41
CA GLU A 22 -7.04 6.96 34.34
C GLU A 22 -6.14 6.21 33.35
N VAL A 23 -5.11 5.55 33.88
CA VAL A 23 -4.59 4.37 33.19
C VAL A 23 -5.76 3.43 33.30
N ILE A 24 -6.53 3.34 32.21
CA ILE A 24 -7.40 2.20 31.97
C ILE A 24 -6.42 1.02 31.85
N VAL A 25 -5.98 0.50 32.99
CA VAL A 25 -5.64 -0.90 33.08
C VAL A 25 -7.00 -1.55 32.99
N ALA A 26 -7.40 -1.88 31.76
CA ALA A 26 -8.39 -2.91 31.58
C ALA A 26 -7.79 -4.13 32.29
N ASP A 27 -8.31 -4.43 33.48
CA ASP A 27 -8.13 -5.76 34.05
C ASP A 27 -8.63 -6.70 32.96
N ASP A 28 -7.70 -7.46 32.37
CA ASP A 28 -7.95 -8.55 31.42
C ASP A 28 -8.79 -9.62 32.13
N PHE A 29 -10.09 -9.36 32.26
CA PHE A 29 -11.05 -10.40 31.95
C PHE A 29 -11.03 -10.54 30.44
N ILE A 30 -10.26 -11.50 29.94
CA ILE A 30 -10.53 -12.09 28.63
C ILE A 30 -11.90 -12.78 28.78
N GLU A 31 -12.99 -12.01 28.70
CA GLU A 31 -14.21 -12.57 28.14
C GLU A 31 -13.83 -12.97 26.72
N GLU A 32 -13.82 -14.28 26.45
CA GLU A 32 -13.83 -14.78 25.07
C GLU A 32 -14.78 -13.88 24.29
N PRO A 33 -14.36 -13.31 23.15
CA PRO A 33 -15.22 -12.40 22.45
C PRO A 33 -16.54 -13.09 22.13
N VAL A 34 -17.62 -12.66 22.77
CA VAL A 34 -19.01 -13.10 22.49
C VAL A 34 -19.49 -12.44 21.19
N PHE A 35 -18.62 -12.34 20.19
CA PHE A 35 -18.97 -11.89 18.85
C PHE A 35 -18.83 -13.04 17.87
N ASN A 36 -19.75 -13.07 16.92
CA ASN A 36 -19.69 -14.01 15.82
C ASN A 36 -18.68 -13.47 14.80
N VAL A 37 -17.55 -14.17 14.63
CA VAL A 37 -16.47 -13.77 13.70
C VAL A 37 -17.02 -13.56 12.29
N ASN A 38 -17.85 -14.47 11.78
CA ASN A 38 -18.48 -14.33 10.47
C ASN A 38 -19.32 -13.05 10.35
N GLN A 39 -20.01 -12.62 11.42
CA GLN A 39 -20.75 -11.35 11.43
C GLN A 39 -19.82 -10.13 11.42
N VAL A 40 -18.70 -10.17 12.14
CA VAL A 40 -17.70 -9.11 12.13
C VAL A 40 -17.12 -8.97 10.73
N LEU A 41 -16.65 -10.07 10.13
CA LEU A 41 -16.04 -10.08 8.80
C LEU A 41 -17.03 -9.62 7.72
N ALA A 42 -18.30 -10.03 7.80
CA ALA A 42 -19.35 -9.62 6.87
C ALA A 42 -19.91 -8.20 7.13
N SER A 43 -19.47 -7.52 8.20
CA SER A 43 -19.94 -6.15 8.50
C SER A 43 -19.40 -5.10 7.52
N LYS A 44 -18.40 -5.48 6.72
CA LYS A 44 -17.73 -4.64 5.72
C LYS A 44 -17.63 -5.45 4.43
N ASP A 45 -17.74 -4.75 3.31
CA ASP A 45 -17.55 -5.39 2.01
C ASP A 45 -16.06 -5.65 1.73
N LEU A 46 -15.20 -4.71 2.12
CA LEU A 46 -13.75 -4.75 1.89
C LEU A 46 -12.99 -4.53 3.18
N TRP A 47 -11.91 -5.29 3.35
CA TRP A 47 -10.93 -5.09 4.40
C TRP A 47 -9.57 -4.75 3.79
N TYR A 48 -9.15 -3.50 3.91
CA TYR A 48 -7.82 -3.04 3.50
C TYR A 48 -6.76 -3.49 4.49
N ILE A 49 -5.71 -4.14 4.00
CA ILE A 49 -4.59 -4.62 4.82
C ILE A 49 -3.53 -3.52 4.93
N ASP A 50 -3.41 -2.94 6.12
CA ASP A 50 -2.40 -1.94 6.46
C ASP A 50 -1.10 -2.64 6.86
N ILE A 51 -0.25 -2.91 5.86
CA ILE A 51 1.05 -3.56 6.06
C ILE A 51 1.96 -2.74 6.98
N ASN A 52 1.84 -1.41 6.97
CA ASN A 52 2.64 -0.54 7.84
C ASN A 52 2.27 -0.71 9.32
N ALA A 53 1.00 -1.02 9.60
CA ALA A 53 0.51 -1.33 10.95
C ALA A 53 0.80 -2.76 11.43
N THR A 54 1.21 -3.69 10.55
CA THR A 54 1.52 -5.09 10.93
C THR A 54 2.50 -5.16 12.10
N GLN A 55 2.33 -6.10 13.03
CA GLN A 55 3.26 -6.31 14.15
C GLN A 55 3.81 -7.73 14.13
N GLY A 56 4.99 -7.94 14.74
CA GLY A 56 5.71 -9.22 14.70
C GLY A 56 6.75 -9.30 13.58
N ASN A 57 7.50 -10.41 13.57
CA ASN A 57 8.57 -10.67 12.58
C ASN A 57 8.24 -11.84 11.64
N GLY A 58 7.09 -12.47 11.83
CA GLY A 58 6.59 -13.54 10.97
C GLY A 58 5.64 -13.02 9.90
N GLU A 59 5.09 -13.93 9.08
CA GLU A 59 4.24 -13.58 7.94
C GLU A 59 3.14 -14.60 7.71
N VAL A 60 1.98 -14.09 7.26
CA VAL A 60 0.90 -14.87 6.66
C VAL A 60 0.90 -14.51 5.16
N PRO A 61 1.34 -15.41 4.27
CA PRO A 61 1.70 -15.04 2.89
C PRO A 61 0.59 -14.35 2.10
N PHE A 62 -0.65 -14.86 2.12
CA PHE A 62 -1.77 -14.21 1.43
C PHE A 62 -2.11 -12.81 2.01
N LEU A 63 -2.05 -12.62 3.33
CA LEU A 63 -2.25 -11.30 3.94
C LEU A 63 -1.09 -10.34 3.62
N GLN A 64 0.14 -10.85 3.54
CA GLN A 64 1.31 -10.05 3.16
C GLN A 64 1.24 -9.56 1.71
N ARG A 65 0.47 -10.23 0.84
CA ARG A 65 0.38 -9.91 -0.60
C ARG A 65 -0.84 -9.06 -0.95
N ALA A 66 -1.98 -9.34 -0.34
CA ALA A 66 -3.23 -8.69 -0.67
C ALA A 66 -3.23 -7.21 -0.26
N PHE A 67 -3.78 -6.35 -1.12
CA PHE A 67 -4.13 -4.97 -0.78
C PHE A 67 -5.44 -4.93 0.01
N THR A 68 -6.44 -5.69 -0.45
CA THR A 68 -7.70 -5.88 0.24
C THR A 68 -8.10 -7.36 0.24
N VAL A 69 -8.82 -7.77 1.28
CA VAL A 69 -9.50 -9.07 1.35
C VAL A 69 -10.99 -8.88 1.64
N SER A 70 -11.80 -9.82 1.19
CA SER A 70 -13.25 -9.81 1.36
C SER A 70 -13.75 -11.18 1.77
N PHE A 71 -14.67 -11.21 2.73
CA PHE A 71 -15.21 -12.43 3.32
C PHE A 71 -16.69 -12.55 2.93
N VAL A 72 -16.98 -13.32 1.88
CA VAL A 72 -18.31 -13.35 1.27
C VAL A 72 -18.85 -14.77 1.17
N GLY A 73 -19.83 -15.09 2.02
CA GLY A 73 -20.57 -16.36 1.93
C GLY A 73 -19.70 -17.62 2.12
N GLY A 74 -18.63 -17.52 2.92
CA GLY A 74 -17.66 -18.61 3.12
C GLY A 74 -16.50 -18.63 2.13
N THR A 75 -16.52 -17.77 1.10
CA THR A 75 -15.41 -17.59 0.16
C THR A 75 -14.55 -16.40 0.56
N LEU A 76 -13.23 -16.60 0.55
CA LEU A 76 -12.23 -15.56 0.74
C LEU A 76 -11.82 -15.00 -0.63
N TYR A 77 -12.00 -13.70 -0.82
CA TYR A 77 -11.51 -12.99 -2.00
C TYR A 77 -10.34 -12.09 -1.65
N ALA A 78 -9.41 -11.91 -2.59
CA ALA A 78 -8.27 -10.99 -2.43
C ALA A 78 -7.99 -10.16 -3.69
N ASN A 79 -7.62 -8.89 -3.49
CA ASN A 79 -7.00 -8.04 -4.51
C ASN A 79 -5.49 -8.01 -4.29
N ASN A 80 -4.72 -8.81 -5.03
CA ASN A 80 -3.25 -8.86 -4.96
C ASN A 80 -2.54 -7.94 -5.97
N ASN A 81 -3.33 -7.35 -6.86
CA ASN A 81 -2.92 -6.38 -7.86
C ASN A 81 -3.68 -5.08 -7.60
N LEU A 82 -3.02 -3.95 -7.80
CA LEU A 82 -3.65 -2.64 -7.92
C LEU A 82 -4.33 -2.52 -9.28
N VAL A 83 -3.73 -3.09 -10.33
CA VAL A 83 -4.36 -3.18 -11.65
C VAL A 83 -5.70 -3.93 -11.54
N GLY A 84 -6.78 -3.27 -11.92
CA GLY A 84 -8.14 -3.81 -11.83
C GLY A 84 -8.76 -3.76 -10.43
N ILE A 85 -8.13 -3.15 -9.42
CA ILE A 85 -8.73 -2.97 -8.11
C ILE A 85 -10.06 -2.20 -8.23
N GLY A 86 -11.09 -2.63 -7.49
CA GLY A 86 -12.45 -2.10 -7.60
C GLY A 86 -13.25 -2.58 -8.82
N LYS A 87 -12.63 -3.29 -9.77
CA LYS A 87 -13.30 -3.88 -10.95
C LYS A 87 -13.31 -5.41 -10.91
N SER A 88 -12.16 -6.01 -10.60
CA SER A 88 -11.96 -7.47 -10.53
C SER A 88 -12.90 -8.12 -9.52
N GLY A 89 -13.62 -9.16 -9.94
CA GLY A 89 -14.60 -9.86 -9.11
C GLY A 89 -15.64 -8.94 -8.47
N ASN A 90 -16.14 -7.95 -9.23
CA ASN A 90 -17.07 -6.93 -8.72
C ASN A 90 -16.47 -6.09 -7.58
N GLY A 91 -15.15 -5.87 -7.62
CA GLY A 91 -14.39 -5.12 -6.61
C GLY A 91 -13.89 -5.95 -5.42
N PHE A 92 -14.37 -7.18 -5.23
CA PHE A 92 -13.92 -8.05 -4.14
C PHE A 92 -12.54 -8.69 -4.41
N GLY A 93 -12.10 -8.72 -5.66
CA GLY A 93 -10.89 -9.40 -6.08
C GLY A 93 -11.16 -10.79 -6.66
N ILE A 94 -10.17 -11.67 -6.61
CA ILE A 94 -10.30 -13.06 -7.09
C ILE A 94 -10.53 -14.00 -5.91
N ASP A 95 -11.22 -15.12 -6.16
CA ASP A 95 -11.34 -16.21 -5.19
C ASP A 95 -9.95 -16.77 -4.89
N VAL A 96 -9.63 -16.87 -3.60
CA VAL A 96 -8.35 -17.40 -3.12
C VAL A 96 -8.53 -18.49 -2.06
N GLY A 97 -9.75 -18.97 -1.87
CA GLY A 97 -10.04 -20.07 -0.95
C GLY A 97 -11.31 -19.85 -0.13
N VAL A 98 -11.39 -20.57 0.99
CA VAL A 98 -12.57 -20.58 1.86
C VAL A 98 -12.23 -20.19 3.28
N TYR A 99 -13.21 -19.70 4.01
CA TYR A 99 -13.06 -19.32 5.42
C TYR A 99 -14.26 -19.75 6.26
N ASP A 100 -14.02 -19.98 7.54
CA ASP A 100 -15.07 -20.06 8.57
C ASP A 100 -14.61 -19.39 9.86
N GLY A 101 -15.53 -18.69 10.50
CA GLY A 101 -15.31 -17.95 11.73
C GLY A 101 -16.07 -18.57 12.90
N ALA A 102 -15.35 -19.06 13.91
CA ALA A 102 -15.94 -19.67 15.10
C ALA A 102 -15.13 -19.35 16.37
N ARG A 103 -15.83 -18.98 17.46
CA ARG A 103 -15.24 -18.77 18.81
C ARG A 103 -14.02 -17.83 18.84
N GLY A 104 -14.09 -16.72 18.12
CA GLY A 104 -12.98 -15.76 18.02
C GLY A 104 -11.86 -16.18 17.06
N LEU A 105 -11.94 -17.37 16.46
CA LEU A 105 -11.01 -17.83 15.44
C LEU A 105 -11.58 -17.66 14.03
N LEU A 106 -10.70 -17.34 13.11
CA LEU A 106 -10.90 -17.34 11.67
C LEU A 106 -10.02 -18.46 11.08
N GLU A 107 -10.67 -19.52 10.64
CA GLU A 107 -10.04 -20.61 9.90
C GLU A 107 -10.11 -20.31 8.42
N ILE A 108 -8.98 -20.41 7.71
CA ILE A 108 -8.85 -20.17 6.28
C ILE A 108 -8.19 -21.39 5.66
N ASP A 109 -8.77 -21.92 4.58
CA ASP A 109 -8.12 -22.85 3.67
C ASP A 109 -7.84 -22.10 2.37
N HIS A 110 -6.60 -21.61 2.22
CA HIS A 110 -6.16 -20.81 1.08
C HIS A 110 -5.67 -21.72 -0.05
N ASP A 111 -6.14 -21.47 -1.27
CA ASP A 111 -5.93 -22.34 -2.43
C ASP A 111 -4.45 -22.68 -2.72
N LEU A 112 -3.54 -21.77 -2.37
CA LEU A 112 -2.10 -21.93 -2.58
C LEU A 112 -1.26 -22.03 -1.30
N ASP A 113 -1.70 -21.41 -0.22
CA ASP A 113 -0.88 -21.29 1.00
C ASP A 113 -1.28 -22.34 2.05
N GLY A 114 -2.41 -23.02 1.84
CA GLY A 114 -2.95 -24.03 2.72
C GLY A 114 -3.70 -23.42 3.91
N PHE A 115 -3.74 -24.18 5.00
CA PHE A 115 -4.58 -23.88 6.16
C PHE A 115 -3.92 -22.90 7.15
N TYR A 116 -4.68 -21.90 7.57
CA TYR A 116 -4.30 -20.92 8.60
C TYR A 116 -5.42 -20.72 9.62
N ASP A 117 -5.03 -20.56 10.89
CA ASP A 117 -5.89 -20.23 12.01
C ASP A 117 -5.49 -18.86 12.61
N LEU A 118 -6.40 -17.89 12.56
CA LEU A 118 -6.16 -16.53 13.00
C LEU A 118 -7.08 -16.17 14.15
N GLU A 119 -6.54 -15.63 15.24
CA GLU A 119 -7.34 -15.02 16.30
C GLU A 119 -7.81 -13.64 15.81
N VAL A 120 -9.10 -13.36 16.00
CA VAL A 120 -9.73 -12.11 15.55
C VAL A 120 -9.97 -11.22 16.76
N PHE A 121 -9.45 -9.99 16.71
CA PHE A 121 -9.75 -8.96 17.70
C PHE A 121 -10.43 -7.76 17.04
N VAL A 122 -11.53 -7.28 17.64
CA VAL A 122 -12.20 -6.05 17.19
C VAL A 122 -11.54 -4.88 17.87
N VAL A 123 -10.71 -4.14 17.12
CA VAL A 123 -10.01 -2.95 17.62
C VAL A 123 -11.00 -1.78 17.75
N ASN A 124 -11.85 -1.59 16.74
CA ASN A 124 -12.95 -0.63 16.74
C ASN A 124 -13.99 -0.99 15.65
N ASN A 125 -14.99 -0.12 15.47
CA ASN A 125 -16.12 -0.37 14.56
C ASN A 125 -15.76 -0.46 13.05
N ALA A 126 -14.52 -0.15 12.67
CA ALA A 126 -14.01 -0.26 11.32
C ALA A 126 -12.59 -0.83 11.27
N THR A 127 -12.10 -1.46 12.34
CA THR A 127 -10.76 -2.03 12.37
C THR A 127 -10.76 -3.34 13.14
N ILE A 128 -10.20 -4.36 12.52
CA ILE A 128 -9.92 -5.65 13.16
C ILE A 128 -8.42 -5.92 13.14
N GLU A 129 -7.99 -6.73 14.08
CA GLU A 129 -6.69 -7.37 14.08
C GLU A 129 -6.89 -8.86 13.79
N LEU A 130 -6.09 -9.37 12.86
CA LEU A 130 -5.93 -10.81 12.60
C LEU A 130 -4.57 -11.22 13.13
N TYR A 131 -4.56 -11.95 14.24
CA TYR A 131 -3.34 -12.42 14.90
C TYR A 131 -3.07 -13.89 14.58
N HIS A 132 -1.89 -14.16 14.02
CA HIS A 132 -1.41 -15.50 13.75
C HIS A 132 -0.44 -15.93 14.86
N ARG A 133 -0.94 -16.76 15.77
CA ARG A 133 -0.19 -17.21 16.95
C ARG A 133 1.09 -17.98 16.61
N ARG A 134 1.08 -18.77 15.52
CA ARG A 134 2.22 -19.63 15.16
C ARG A 134 3.45 -18.82 14.73
N THR A 135 3.24 -17.66 14.11
CA THR A 135 4.32 -16.77 13.66
C THR A 135 4.43 -15.51 14.51
N ASP A 136 3.60 -15.39 15.55
CA ASP A 136 3.50 -14.21 16.42
C ASP A 136 3.40 -12.91 15.59
N THR A 137 2.38 -12.87 14.71
CA THR A 137 2.22 -11.80 13.71
C THR A 137 0.80 -11.27 13.70
N SER A 138 0.65 -9.95 13.79
CA SER A 138 -0.65 -9.27 13.75
C SER A 138 -0.80 -8.45 12.49
N TYR A 139 -1.90 -8.63 11.76
CA TYR A 139 -2.30 -7.77 10.65
C TYR A 139 -3.50 -6.91 11.05
N PHE A 140 -3.40 -5.60 10.84
CA PHE A 140 -4.49 -4.67 11.10
C PHE A 140 -5.23 -4.35 9.81
N LEU A 141 -6.53 -4.64 9.81
CA LEU A 141 -7.39 -4.50 8.64
C LEU A 141 -8.41 -3.39 8.86
N ARG A 142 -8.48 -2.44 7.92
CA ARG A 142 -9.44 -1.33 7.93
C ARG A 142 -10.63 -1.65 7.04
N GLY A 143 -11.82 -1.60 7.60
CA GLY A 143 -13.04 -2.06 6.97
C GLY A 143 -13.84 -0.97 6.28
N TYR A 144 -14.27 -1.22 5.04
CA TYR A 144 -15.01 -0.27 4.19
C TYR A 144 -16.21 -0.90 3.50
N GLN A 145 -17.14 -0.06 3.05
CA GLN A 145 -18.15 -0.43 2.08
C GLN A 145 -17.56 -0.19 0.68
N ARG A 146 -17.81 -1.05 -0.31
CA ARG A 146 -17.18 -0.87 -1.65
C ARG A 146 -17.48 0.48 -2.27
N SER A 147 -18.68 1.01 -2.01
CA SER A 147 -19.14 2.28 -2.55
C SER A 147 -18.48 3.51 -1.92
N ASN A 148 -17.77 3.37 -0.79
CA ASN A 148 -17.09 4.47 -0.10
C ASN A 148 -15.59 4.23 0.08
N PHE A 149 -15.05 3.19 -0.55
CA PHE A 149 -13.63 2.92 -0.52
C PHE A 149 -12.89 3.82 -1.50
N ASP A 150 -11.84 4.47 -1.02
CA ASP A 150 -10.98 5.33 -1.84
C ASP A 150 -9.95 4.45 -2.55
N TYR A 151 -10.24 4.06 -3.79
CA TYR A 151 -9.35 3.23 -4.59
C TYR A 151 -8.10 4.01 -5.05
N ASP A 152 -8.22 5.32 -5.27
CA ASP A 152 -7.12 6.16 -5.74
C ASP A 152 -6.06 6.27 -4.64
N MET A 153 -6.47 6.47 -3.38
CA MET A 153 -5.59 6.45 -2.22
C MET A 153 -4.72 5.18 -2.18
N VAL A 154 -5.31 4.01 -2.48
CA VAL A 154 -4.55 2.74 -2.47
C VAL A 154 -3.45 2.73 -3.54
N PHE A 155 -3.71 3.25 -4.74
CA PHE A 155 -2.67 3.38 -5.78
C PHE A 155 -1.51 4.24 -5.29
N TYR A 156 -1.82 5.41 -4.72
CA TYR A 156 -0.78 6.34 -4.28
C TYR A 156 -0.02 5.82 -3.05
N GLU A 157 -0.67 5.20 -2.07
CA GLU A 157 0.01 4.59 -0.93
C GLU A 157 0.92 3.41 -1.34
N ASN A 158 0.60 2.75 -2.45
CA ASN A 158 1.28 1.52 -2.89
C ASN A 158 1.94 1.67 -4.27
N ILE A 159 2.30 2.90 -4.67
CA ILE A 159 2.69 3.24 -6.05
C ILE A 159 3.88 2.43 -6.57
N LYS A 160 4.85 2.09 -5.70
CA LYS A 160 5.99 1.25 -6.07
C LYS A 160 5.54 -0.11 -6.60
N TYR A 161 4.56 -0.72 -5.93
CA TYR A 161 3.97 -1.99 -6.37
C TYR A 161 3.21 -1.82 -7.68
N PHE A 162 2.52 -0.70 -7.88
CA PHE A 162 1.82 -0.43 -9.13
C PHE A 162 2.78 -0.35 -10.32
N LEU A 163 3.89 0.38 -10.16
CA LEU A 163 4.93 0.51 -11.19
C LEU A 163 5.55 -0.83 -11.61
N GLN A 164 5.48 -1.84 -10.74
CA GLN A 164 6.04 -3.18 -10.97
C GLN A 164 5.02 -4.21 -11.48
N GLU A 165 3.74 -3.83 -11.67
CA GLU A 165 2.68 -4.73 -12.15
C GLU A 165 2.68 -4.92 -13.68
N TYR A 166 3.64 -4.30 -14.37
CA TYR A 166 3.85 -4.43 -15.81
C TYR A 166 5.31 -4.73 -16.11
N ASP A 167 5.55 -5.61 -17.08
CA ASP A 167 6.91 -5.89 -17.55
C ASP A 167 7.61 -4.64 -18.10
N ALA A 168 6.86 -3.73 -18.73
CA ALA A 168 7.34 -2.44 -19.20
C ALA A 168 6.23 -1.39 -19.26
N TRP A 169 6.63 -0.12 -19.24
CA TRP A 169 5.81 1.06 -19.45
C TRP A 169 6.22 1.69 -20.77
N GLU A 170 5.33 1.73 -21.75
CA GLU A 170 5.59 2.29 -23.08
C GLU A 170 5.07 3.72 -23.19
N LYS A 171 5.93 4.64 -23.64
CA LYS A 171 5.55 6.03 -23.89
C LYS A 171 4.56 6.11 -25.04
N VAL A 172 3.35 6.58 -24.74
CA VAL A 172 2.26 6.75 -25.72
C VAL A 172 2.00 8.22 -26.06
N PHE A 173 2.53 9.15 -25.27
CA PHE A 173 2.38 10.58 -25.48
C PHE A 173 3.59 11.36 -24.95
N THR A 174 3.94 12.42 -25.67
CA THR A 174 4.83 13.50 -25.23
C THR A 174 4.15 14.81 -25.55
N SER A 175 4.07 15.74 -24.59
CA SER A 175 3.46 17.04 -24.81
C SER A 175 4.24 17.88 -25.83
N GLN A 176 3.53 18.73 -26.58
CA GLN A 176 4.18 19.73 -27.45
C GLN A 176 4.78 20.91 -26.67
N ALA A 177 4.42 21.04 -25.38
CA ALA A 177 5.00 22.00 -24.48
C ALA A 177 6.29 21.44 -23.84
N GLY A 178 7.19 22.34 -23.50
CA GLY A 178 8.43 22.05 -22.79
C GLY A 178 9.69 22.21 -23.64
N ALA A 179 10.84 22.28 -22.97
CA ALA A 179 12.15 22.29 -23.60
C ALA A 179 12.60 20.86 -23.95
N ILE A 180 13.23 20.71 -25.11
CA ILE A 180 13.80 19.42 -25.54
C ILE A 180 14.84 18.97 -24.51
N ASN A 181 14.79 17.70 -24.13
CA ASN A 181 15.73 17.07 -23.20
C ASN A 181 16.01 15.61 -23.62
N ASP A 182 17.00 14.97 -22.99
CA ASP A 182 17.46 13.64 -23.42
C ASP A 182 16.40 12.55 -23.22
N PHE A 183 15.59 12.66 -22.15
CA PHE A 183 14.48 11.74 -21.84
C PHE A 183 13.38 11.74 -22.92
N ASP A 184 13.32 12.76 -23.79
CA ASP A 184 12.42 12.77 -24.95
C ASP A 184 12.61 11.55 -25.87
N ASN A 185 13.82 10.97 -25.89
CA ASN A 185 14.15 9.82 -26.72
C ASN A 185 13.86 8.47 -26.05
N GLU A 186 13.57 8.44 -24.75
CA GLU A 186 13.29 7.21 -24.02
C GLU A 186 11.84 6.79 -24.17
N HIS A 187 11.60 5.64 -24.79
CA HIS A 187 10.28 5.17 -25.16
C HIS A 187 9.73 4.08 -24.24
N PHE A 188 10.59 3.40 -23.47
CA PHE A 188 10.16 2.40 -22.51
C PHE A 188 10.85 2.58 -21.17
N LEU A 189 10.11 2.32 -20.09
CA LEU A 189 10.62 2.22 -18.73
C LEU A 189 10.27 0.85 -18.14
N GLN A 190 11.10 0.35 -17.24
CA GLN A 190 10.82 -0.80 -16.40
C GLN A 190 11.25 -0.49 -14.98
N PHE A 191 10.38 -0.79 -14.00
CA PHE A 191 10.66 -0.62 -12.57
C PHE A 191 10.74 -1.98 -11.90
N LEU A 192 11.77 -2.21 -11.11
CA LEU A 192 12.06 -3.50 -10.49
C LEU A 192 12.48 -3.31 -9.04
N SER A 193 12.12 -4.26 -8.18
CA SER A 193 12.73 -4.41 -6.86
C SER A 193 13.90 -5.38 -6.94
N GLY A 194 15.04 -5.02 -6.35
CA GLY A 194 16.20 -5.88 -6.18
C GLY A 194 16.61 -6.01 -4.72
N ASP A 195 17.48 -6.99 -4.43
CA ASP A 195 17.99 -7.25 -3.07
C ASP A 195 18.75 -6.07 -2.47
N ASN A 196 19.32 -5.20 -3.31
CA ASN A 196 20.12 -4.03 -2.93
C ASN A 196 19.38 -2.70 -3.12
N GLY A 197 18.09 -2.72 -3.44
CA GLY A 197 17.31 -1.52 -3.71
C GLY A 197 16.43 -1.65 -4.95
N ASP A 198 15.56 -0.67 -5.11
CA ASP A 198 14.68 -0.54 -6.27
C ASP A 198 15.46 0.12 -7.43
N PHE A 199 15.44 -0.49 -8.61
CA PHE A 199 16.17 -0.02 -9.78
C PHE A 199 15.27 0.03 -11.01
N PHE A 200 15.61 0.88 -11.97
CA PHE A 200 14.88 1.04 -13.21
C PHE A 200 15.77 0.76 -14.42
N ARG A 201 15.11 0.53 -15.54
CA ARG A 201 15.73 0.48 -16.86
C ARG A 201 14.93 1.33 -17.82
N SER A 202 15.61 1.89 -18.82
CA SER A 202 14.94 2.58 -19.91
C SER A 202 15.55 2.22 -21.27
N SER A 203 14.73 2.40 -22.31
CA SER A 203 15.09 2.03 -23.68
C SER A 203 14.67 3.11 -24.66
N ILE A 204 15.52 3.33 -25.67
CA ILE A 204 15.23 4.18 -26.83
C ILE A 204 14.64 3.41 -28.00
N ASP A 205 14.35 2.11 -27.83
CA ASP A 205 13.71 1.30 -28.86
C ASP A 205 12.40 1.94 -29.33
N GLY A 206 12.09 1.80 -30.61
CA GLY A 206 10.93 2.48 -31.21
C GLY A 206 9.59 2.02 -30.60
N PRO A 207 8.56 2.90 -30.56
CA PRO A 207 7.22 2.53 -30.12
C PRO A 207 6.69 1.28 -30.83
N GLY A 208 5.99 0.42 -30.10
CA GLY A 208 5.45 -0.85 -30.59
C GLY A 208 6.42 -2.03 -30.49
N THR A 209 7.66 -1.83 -30.05
CA THR A 209 8.61 -2.93 -29.81
C THR A 209 8.02 -3.95 -28.81
N SER A 210 8.21 -5.23 -29.09
CA SER A 210 7.75 -6.31 -28.21
C SER A 210 8.57 -6.31 -26.93
N VAL A 211 7.93 -6.47 -25.76
CA VAL A 211 8.58 -6.45 -24.44
C VAL A 211 9.78 -7.39 -24.38
N GLY A 212 9.66 -8.61 -24.90
CA GLY A 212 10.75 -9.59 -24.90
C GLY A 212 11.92 -9.28 -25.85
N ASN A 213 11.81 -8.24 -26.69
CA ASN A 213 12.85 -7.81 -27.63
C ASN A 213 13.51 -6.48 -27.21
N LEU A 214 13.00 -5.81 -26.17
CA LEU A 214 13.53 -4.53 -25.72
C LEU A 214 15.01 -4.64 -25.36
N GLN A 215 15.81 -3.71 -25.87
CA GLN A 215 17.18 -3.49 -25.41
C GLN A 215 17.18 -2.36 -24.39
N TRP A 216 17.62 -2.65 -23.16
CA TRP A 216 17.71 -1.64 -22.10
C TRP A 216 19.00 -0.86 -22.28
N ASP A 217 18.87 0.38 -22.75
CA ASP A 217 19.99 1.27 -23.07
C ASP A 217 20.54 1.96 -21.83
N PHE A 218 19.67 2.21 -20.85
CA PHE A 218 20.05 2.84 -19.59
C PHE A 218 19.50 2.05 -18.41
N GLU A 219 20.22 2.14 -17.30
CA GLU A 219 19.82 1.61 -16.00
C GLU A 219 20.27 2.54 -14.88
N GLY A 220 19.67 2.37 -13.71
CA GLY A 220 20.00 3.14 -12.52
C GLY A 220 19.01 2.88 -11.39
N ASP A 221 19.13 3.64 -10.31
CA ASP A 221 18.22 3.56 -9.17
C ASP A 221 17.01 4.47 -9.35
N TYR A 222 15.85 4.07 -8.82
CA TYR A 222 14.70 4.99 -8.74
C TYR A 222 14.22 5.19 -7.30
N GLN A 223 13.78 6.41 -7.01
CA GLN A 223 13.20 6.74 -5.71
C GLN A 223 11.84 7.41 -5.89
N VAL A 224 10.85 6.84 -5.23
CA VAL A 224 9.53 7.45 -5.06
C VAL A 224 9.50 8.22 -3.75
N TYR A 225 8.96 9.43 -3.79
CA TYR A 225 8.76 10.28 -2.63
C TYR A 225 7.28 10.59 -2.43
N ASP A 226 6.87 10.68 -1.18
CA ASP A 226 5.59 11.28 -0.82
C ASP A 226 5.71 12.81 -0.87
N ILE A 227 4.67 13.50 -1.34
CA ILE A 227 4.64 14.96 -1.35
C ILE A 227 3.98 15.46 -0.06
N ALA A 228 4.63 16.41 0.59
CA ALA A 228 4.12 16.98 1.83
C ALA A 228 2.75 17.66 1.60
N ASN A 229 1.70 17.12 2.25
CA ASN A 229 0.31 17.59 2.17
C ASN A 229 -0.37 17.40 0.80
N ASP A 230 0.09 16.45 -0.02
CA ASP A 230 -0.57 16.06 -1.27
C ASP A 230 -0.48 14.53 -1.42
N ASP A 231 -1.60 13.85 -1.19
CA ASP A 231 -1.74 12.39 -1.28
C ASP A 231 -1.98 11.91 -2.72
N SER A 232 -2.38 12.82 -3.62
CA SER A 232 -2.67 12.57 -5.03
C SER A 232 -1.49 12.82 -5.97
N LEU A 233 -0.29 13.02 -5.41
CA LEU A 233 0.94 13.27 -6.16
C LEU A 233 2.10 12.51 -5.54
N LYS A 234 2.96 11.96 -6.41
CA LYS A 234 4.28 11.46 -6.00
C LYS A 234 5.36 12.19 -6.76
N ALA A 235 6.53 12.22 -6.16
CA ALA A 235 7.76 12.57 -6.85
C ALA A 235 8.49 11.28 -7.21
N LEU A 236 9.05 11.23 -8.41
CA LEU A 236 9.88 10.13 -8.90
C LEU A 236 11.22 10.71 -9.33
N THR A 237 12.30 10.18 -8.78
CA THR A 237 13.66 10.47 -9.26
C THR A 237 14.21 9.23 -9.94
N LEU A 238 14.75 9.41 -11.14
CA LEU A 238 15.50 8.41 -11.89
C LEU A 238 16.98 8.81 -11.84
N SER A 239 17.80 8.06 -11.11
CA SER A 239 19.24 8.30 -10.97
C SER A 239 20.00 7.36 -11.90
N TYR A 240 20.37 7.85 -13.08
CA TYR A 240 21.03 7.06 -14.12
C TYR A 240 22.48 6.77 -13.75
N ASP A 241 22.93 5.55 -14.08
CA ASP A 241 24.31 5.16 -13.89
C ASP A 241 25.26 6.04 -14.71
N PHE A 242 26.13 6.77 -14.00
CA PHE A 242 27.20 7.61 -14.56
C PHE A 242 26.77 8.88 -15.34
N ILE A 243 25.49 9.26 -15.34
CA ILE A 243 24.98 10.40 -16.13
C ILE A 243 24.46 11.53 -15.22
N GLY A 244 23.51 11.23 -14.32
CA GLY A 244 22.83 12.21 -13.48
C GLY A 244 21.41 11.78 -13.14
N ASP A 245 20.62 12.71 -12.61
CA ASP A 245 19.27 12.43 -12.10
C ASP A 245 18.22 13.20 -12.91
N ASP A 246 17.13 12.54 -13.25
CA ASP A 246 15.88 13.19 -13.70
C ASP A 246 14.84 13.19 -12.59
N TYR A 247 14.08 14.28 -12.49
CA TYR A 247 13.02 14.47 -11.50
C TYR A 247 11.66 14.64 -12.17
N PHE A 248 10.69 13.83 -11.76
CA PHE A 248 9.32 13.85 -12.28
C PHE A 248 8.29 13.98 -11.18
N GLU A 249 7.22 14.69 -11.50
CA GLU A 249 5.92 14.53 -10.85
C GLU A 249 5.21 13.33 -11.48
N LEU A 250 4.84 12.34 -10.66
CA LEU A 250 4.19 11.10 -11.06
C LEU A 250 2.69 11.14 -10.73
N TYR A 251 1.88 10.96 -11.77
CA TYR A 251 0.42 10.89 -11.69
C TYR A 251 -0.09 9.53 -12.17
N VAL A 252 -1.13 9.02 -11.52
CA VAL A 252 -1.87 7.85 -11.99
C VAL A 252 -3.09 8.33 -12.77
N ILE A 253 -3.11 8.10 -14.09
CA ILE A 253 -4.29 8.44 -14.92
C ILE A 253 -5.35 7.35 -14.76
N ASN A 254 -4.93 6.09 -14.79
CA ASN A 254 -5.76 4.91 -14.54
C ASN A 254 -4.87 3.69 -14.24
N ASP A 255 -5.50 2.54 -14.03
CA ASP A 255 -4.87 1.26 -13.71
C ASP A 255 -3.96 0.68 -14.82
N GLY A 256 -3.83 1.33 -15.97
CA GLY A 256 -2.87 0.98 -17.01
C GLY A 256 -2.13 2.16 -17.63
N THR A 257 -2.22 3.36 -17.04
CA THR A 257 -1.57 4.55 -17.57
C THR A 257 -1.09 5.47 -16.44
N ILE A 258 0.20 5.81 -16.50
CA ILE A 258 0.80 6.83 -15.65
C ILE A 258 1.21 8.03 -16.49
N GLU A 259 1.39 9.16 -15.83
CA GLU A 259 1.99 10.33 -16.42
C GLU A 259 3.20 10.79 -15.59
N LEU A 260 4.28 11.11 -16.29
CA LEU A 260 5.48 11.72 -15.75
C LEU A 260 5.57 13.15 -16.28
N TYR A 261 5.47 14.14 -15.39
CA TYR A 261 5.71 15.54 -15.74
C TYR A 261 7.12 15.93 -15.28
N HIS A 262 7.96 16.36 -16.22
CA HIS A 262 9.35 16.77 -15.98
C HIS A 262 9.41 18.30 -15.74
N PRO A 263 9.50 18.76 -14.47
CA PRO A 263 9.20 20.16 -14.15
C PRO A 263 10.23 21.15 -14.70
N ASP A 264 11.48 20.74 -14.85
CA ASP A 264 12.56 21.59 -15.38
C ASP A 264 12.37 21.88 -16.87
N SER A 265 11.91 20.89 -17.64
CA SER A 265 11.59 21.09 -19.05
C SER A 265 10.20 21.66 -19.28
N GLY A 266 9.24 21.35 -18.41
CA GLY A 266 7.81 21.60 -18.64
C GLY A 266 7.13 20.58 -19.56
N THR A 267 7.75 19.43 -19.81
CA THR A 267 7.23 18.36 -20.68
C THR A 267 6.46 17.31 -19.87
N SER A 268 5.30 16.86 -20.39
CA SER A 268 4.56 15.71 -19.89
C SER A 268 4.72 14.50 -20.80
N TYR A 269 4.87 13.34 -20.20
CA TYR A 269 4.95 12.04 -20.88
C TYR A 269 3.89 11.11 -20.30
N GLU A 270 3.09 10.47 -21.15
CA GLU A 270 2.18 9.41 -20.69
C GLU A 270 2.76 8.05 -21.07
N PHE A 271 2.74 7.12 -20.12
CA PHE A 271 3.20 5.76 -20.31
C PHE A 271 2.08 4.77 -20.04
N LYS A 272 1.95 3.80 -20.94
CA LYS A 272 0.97 2.71 -20.85
C LYS A 272 1.64 1.40 -20.47
N GLY A 273 1.06 0.68 -19.52
CA GLY A 273 1.57 -0.63 -19.10
C GLY A 273 1.51 -1.69 -20.21
N ARG A 274 2.58 -2.47 -20.36
CA ARG A 274 2.76 -3.59 -21.29
C ARG A 274 3.19 -4.83 -20.50
N GLY A 275 2.61 -5.99 -20.82
CA GLY A 275 2.92 -7.24 -20.11
C GLY A 275 2.41 -7.24 -18.67
N TYR A 276 1.09 -7.17 -18.48
CA TYR A 276 0.48 -7.19 -17.15
C TYR A 276 0.83 -8.48 -16.38
N ILE A 277 1.32 -8.32 -15.15
CA ILE A 277 1.72 -9.41 -14.26
C ILE A 277 0.62 -9.65 -13.23
N GLN A 278 -0.08 -10.79 -13.35
CA GLN A 278 -1.11 -11.19 -12.41
C GLN A 278 -0.52 -11.99 -11.24
N TYR A 279 -0.61 -11.45 -10.02
CA TYR A 279 -0.12 -12.09 -8.81
C TYR A 279 -1.17 -13.00 -8.17
N LEU A 280 -1.31 -14.21 -8.73
CA LEU A 280 -1.87 -15.40 -8.06
C LEU A 280 -1.68 -16.73 -8.85
N LYS A 281 -0.91 -16.75 -9.95
CA LYS A 281 -1.00 -17.85 -10.93
C LYS A 281 0.20 -18.80 -11.02
N SER A 282 1.26 -18.59 -10.23
CA SER A 282 2.37 -19.55 -10.12
C SER A 282 3.09 -19.39 -8.79
N GLU A 283 3.70 -20.47 -8.28
CA GLU A 283 4.59 -20.42 -7.11
C GLU A 283 5.70 -19.37 -7.28
N ASP A 284 6.17 -19.16 -8.50
CA ASP A 284 7.16 -18.14 -8.83
C ASP A 284 6.59 -16.71 -8.70
N ALA A 285 5.39 -16.45 -9.22
CA ALA A 285 4.71 -15.15 -9.07
C ALA A 285 4.29 -14.89 -7.61
N ALA A 286 3.95 -15.95 -6.88
CA ALA A 286 3.60 -15.92 -5.46
C ALA A 286 4.78 -15.47 -4.57
N ASN A 287 6.02 -15.77 -4.95
CA ASN A 287 7.24 -15.32 -4.27
C ASN A 287 7.72 -13.93 -4.76
N ALA A 288 7.32 -13.51 -5.96
CA ALA A 288 7.87 -12.32 -6.62
C ALA A 288 7.33 -10.97 -6.09
N LYS A 289 6.16 -10.93 -5.45
CA LYS A 289 5.60 -9.68 -4.90
C LYS A 289 5.16 -9.83 -3.47
N LYS A 290 6.13 -9.69 -2.57
CA LYS A 290 5.91 -9.53 -1.14
C LYS A 290 5.76 -8.04 -0.83
N ARG A 291 4.60 -7.62 -0.30
CA ARG A 291 4.51 -6.26 0.25
C ARG A 291 5.42 -6.20 1.46
N VAL A 292 6.10 -5.09 1.67
CA VAL A 292 6.89 -4.81 2.87
C VAL A 292 6.38 -3.51 3.45
N LYS A 293 6.75 -3.20 4.69
CA LYS A 293 6.49 -1.89 5.24
C LYS A 293 7.26 -0.86 4.42
N VAL A 294 6.54 0.01 3.72
CA VAL A 294 7.13 1.06 2.89
C VAL A 294 6.88 2.40 3.58
N SER A 295 7.97 3.12 3.83
CA SER A 295 7.96 4.51 4.24
C SER A 295 8.75 5.28 3.19
N ASN A 296 8.06 5.91 2.24
CA ASN A 296 8.73 6.74 1.26
C ASN A 296 9.32 7.97 1.96
N PRO A 297 10.51 8.43 1.57
CA PRO A 297 10.99 9.74 2.00
C PRO A 297 10.00 10.83 1.54
N THR A 298 9.81 11.85 2.36
CA THR A 298 8.94 12.99 2.02
C THR A 298 9.74 14.07 1.30
N MET A 299 9.25 14.53 0.15
CA MET A 299 9.80 15.66 -0.59
C MET A 299 8.95 16.92 -0.35
N LYS A 300 9.63 18.04 -0.08
CA LYS A 300 8.99 19.35 0.12
C LYS A 300 9.09 20.19 -1.14
N VAL A 301 8.23 19.87 -2.10
CA VAL A 301 8.11 20.58 -3.37
C VAL A 301 6.65 20.98 -3.58
N THR A 302 6.44 22.07 -4.30
CA THR A 302 5.10 22.49 -4.71
C THR A 302 4.80 21.87 -6.06
N ARG A 303 3.60 21.30 -6.21
CA ARG A 303 3.07 20.84 -7.49
C ARG A 303 3.22 21.94 -8.56
N GLN A 304 3.91 21.63 -9.64
CA GLN A 304 4.21 22.52 -10.74
C GLN A 304 3.21 22.37 -11.88
N LYS A 305 2.71 21.16 -12.12
CA LYS A 305 1.63 20.94 -13.09
C LYS A 305 0.29 21.41 -12.52
N LYS A 306 -0.41 22.27 -13.26
CA LYS A 306 -1.70 22.86 -12.88
C LYS A 306 -2.87 22.09 -13.44
#